data_AF-A0A6B2CTV9-F1
#
_entry.id   AF-A0A6B2CTV9-F1
#
_cell.length_a   1.000
_cell.length_b   1.000
_cell.length_c   1.000
_cell.angle_alpha   90.00
_cell.angle_beta   90.00
_cell.angle_gamma   90.00
#
_symmetry.space_group_name_H-M   'P 1'
#
loop_
_entity.id
_entity.type
_entity.pdbx_description
1 polymer ?
#
loop_
_entity_poly.entity_id
_entity_poly.type
_entity_poly.pdbx_seq_one_letter_code
_entity_poly.pdbx_strand_id
1 'polypeptide(L)'
;MEVVTYLPAKIGVCRVCDLADALRIQLREETWDVDLSALMQALEEVDALVRFTSPFSLRGLYLMIRHGTGRLPLVIVRGRLVHAGPVGDPGELAKKIRVALNGA
;
A
#
# COMPACT_ATOMS: atom_id res chain seq x y z
N MET A 1 8.89 4.77 7.56
CA MET A 1 7.51 5.14 7.17
C MET A 1 6.70 3.87 7.01
N GLU A 2 5.38 3.90 7.19
CA GLU A 2 4.52 2.74 7.00
C GLU A 2 3.41 3.05 5.99
N VAL A 3 3.22 2.15 5.03
CA VAL A 3 2.21 2.29 3.97
C VAL A 3 1.29 1.08 4.01
N VAL A 4 0.00 1.33 4.23
CA VAL A 4 -1.03 0.28 4.17
C VAL A 4 -1.66 0.32 2.79
N THR A 5 -1.45 -0.73 2.00
CA THR A 5 -1.97 -0.78 0.62
C THR A 5 -2.14 -2.23 0.17
N TYR A 6 -2.96 -2.43 -0.86
CA TYR A 6 -3.01 -3.69 -1.60
C TYR A 6 -1.70 -3.82 -2.38
N LEU A 7 -0.72 -4.50 -1.79
CA LEU A 7 0.43 -4.92 -2.58
C LEU A 7 -0.01 -6.10 -3.47
N PRO A 8 0.29 -6.10 -4.77
CA PRO A 8 0.14 -7.30 -5.57
C PRO A 8 1.02 -8.38 -4.94
N ALA A 9 0.38 -9.40 -4.37
CA ALA A 9 1.01 -10.47 -3.62
C ALA A 9 1.74 -11.46 -4.53
N LYS A 10 2.56 -10.98 -5.48
CA LYS A 10 3.57 -11.83 -6.13
C LYS A 10 4.83 -11.89 -5.27
N ILE A 11 4.67 -12.37 -4.04
CA ILE A 11 5.77 -12.92 -3.24
C ILE A 11 5.25 -14.22 -2.61
N GLY A 12 5.41 -15.32 -3.35
CA GLY A 12 5.05 -16.67 -2.92
C GLY A 12 4.63 -17.55 -4.08
N VAL A 13 5.28 -18.72 -4.22
CA VAL A 13 4.83 -19.79 -5.13
C VAL A 13 3.54 -20.37 -4.57
N CYS A 14 2.39 -19.94 -5.11
CA CYS A 14 1.10 -20.55 -4.78
C CYS A 14 1.01 -21.92 -5.47
N ARG A 15 1.50 -22.98 -4.82
CA ARG A 15 1.45 -24.37 -5.35
C ARG A 15 0.02 -24.82 -5.73
N VAL A 16 -1.00 -24.25 -5.10
CA VAL A 16 -2.42 -24.50 -5.41
C VAL A 16 -2.84 -23.80 -6.70
N CYS A 17 -2.29 -22.61 -6.96
CA CYS A 17 -2.55 -21.85 -8.18
C CYS A 17 -1.85 -22.50 -9.39
N ASP A 18 -0.65 -23.06 -9.22
CA ASP A 18 0.04 -23.84 -10.26
C ASP A 18 -0.75 -25.11 -10.64
N LEU A 19 -1.35 -25.78 -9.66
CA LEU A 19 -2.21 -26.95 -9.89
C LEU A 19 -3.53 -26.58 -10.59
N ALA A 20 -4.09 -25.41 -10.27
CA ALA A 20 -5.31 -24.91 -10.89
C ALA A 20 -5.09 -24.43 -12.33
N ASP A 21 -3.95 -23.78 -12.63
CA ASP A 21 -3.56 -23.41 -14.00
C ASP A 21 -3.39 -24.67 -14.88
N ALA A 22 -2.83 -25.76 -14.33
CA ALA A 22 -2.72 -27.05 -15.04
C ALA A 22 -4.09 -27.69 -15.37
N LEU A 23 -5.12 -27.38 -14.58
CA LEU A 23 -6.50 -27.84 -14.78
C LEU A 23 -7.38 -26.82 -15.53
N ARG A 24 -6.80 -25.72 -16.04
CA ARG A 24 -7.51 -24.59 -16.67
C ARG A 24 -8.59 -23.95 -15.79
N ILE A 25 -8.47 -24.09 -14.47
CA ILE A 25 -9.37 -23.45 -13.51
C ILE A 25 -8.76 -22.10 -13.16
N GLN A 26 -9.44 -21.01 -13.56
CA GLN A 26 -9.04 -19.66 -13.16
C GLN A 26 -9.39 -19.44 -11.68
N LEU A 27 -8.45 -19.75 -10.79
CA LEU A 27 -8.48 -19.32 -9.37
C LEU A 27 -7.85 -17.94 -9.16
N ARG A 28 -7.42 -17.28 -10.24
CA ARG A 28 -6.90 -15.93 -10.18
C ARG A 28 -8.09 -14.99 -10.06
N GLU A 29 -8.34 -14.47 -8.87
CA GLU A 29 -9.08 -13.22 -8.75
C GLU A 29 -8.28 -12.17 -9.54
N GLU A 30 -8.92 -11.56 -10.54
CA GLU A 30 -8.42 -10.37 -11.22
C GLU A 30 -8.18 -9.33 -10.12
N THR A 31 -6.91 -9.19 -9.73
CA THR A 31 -6.48 -8.18 -8.76
C THR A 31 -7.04 -6.84 -9.22
N TRP A 32 -7.80 -6.20 -8.33
CA TRP A 32 -8.28 -4.83 -8.49
C TRP A 32 -7.20 -3.97 -9.16
N ASP A 33 -7.59 -3.31 -10.25
CA ASP A 33 -6.77 -2.38 -11.03
C ASP A 33 -6.48 -1.12 -10.19
N VAL A 34 -5.73 -1.31 -9.09
CA VAL A 34 -5.33 -0.24 -8.19
C VAL A 34 -4.07 0.36 -8.79
N ASP A 35 -4.23 1.51 -9.44
CA ASP A 35 -3.12 2.29 -9.94
C ASP A 35 -2.28 2.80 -8.75
N LEU A 36 -1.15 2.12 -8.51
CA LEU A 36 -0.18 2.48 -7.48
C LEU A 36 0.97 3.33 -8.03
N SER A 37 0.94 3.69 -9.31
CA SER A 37 2.04 4.40 -10.00
C SER A 37 2.36 5.72 -9.31
N ALA A 38 1.33 6.51 -9.02
CA ALA A 38 1.47 7.79 -8.32
C ALA A 38 1.98 7.62 -6.87
N LEU A 39 1.58 6.55 -6.18
CA LEU A 39 2.11 6.24 -4.86
C LEU A 39 3.60 5.89 -4.94
N MET A 40 3.98 5.02 -5.87
CA MET A 40 5.37 4.60 -6.04
C MET A 40 6.27 5.78 -6.42
N GLN A 41 5.84 6.61 -7.36
CA GLN A 41 6.58 7.81 -7.77
C GLN A 41 6.80 8.77 -6.60
N ALA A 42 5.77 9.00 -5.77
CA ALA A 42 5.89 9.84 -4.58
C ALA A 42 6.88 9.26 -3.56
N LEU A 43 6.92 7.93 -3.40
CA LEU A 43 7.84 7.25 -2.48
C LEU A 43 9.29 7.28 -2.98
N GLU A 44 9.51 7.10 -4.28
CA GLU A 44 10.83 7.23 -4.92
C GLU A 44 11.41 8.64 -4.75
N GLU A 45 10.58 9.68 -4.91
CA GLU A 45 11.02 11.07 -4.77
C GLU A 45 11.49 11.42 -3.34
N VAL A 46 10.99 10.70 -2.34
CA VAL A 46 11.30 10.94 -0.92
C VAL A 46 12.55 10.17 -0.48
N ASP A 47 12.91 9.10 -1.18
CA ASP A 47 14.03 8.19 -0.85
C ASP A 47 14.08 7.81 0.64
N ALA A 48 12.96 7.30 1.17
CA ALA A 48 12.83 6.91 2.56
C ALA A 48 12.47 5.43 2.73
N LEU A 49 12.93 4.83 3.83
CA LEU A 49 12.61 3.43 4.14
C LEU A 49 11.11 3.24 4.43
N VAL A 50 10.47 2.45 3.57
CA VAL A 50 9.03 2.16 3.61
C VAL A 50 8.79 0.73 4.06
N ARG A 51 7.95 0.56 5.09
CA ARG A 51 7.37 -0.73 5.43
C ARG A 51 5.98 -0.80 4.83
N PHE A 52 5.76 -1.74 3.92
CA PHE A 52 4.43 -2.03 3.43
C PHE A 52 3.71 -3.01 4.36
N THR A 53 2.43 -2.75 4.58
CA THR A 53 1.57 -3.57 5.43
C THR A 53 0.28 -3.88 4.65
N SER A 54 -0.08 -5.17 4.55
CA SER A 54 -1.33 -5.57 3.91
C SER A 54 -2.53 -5.10 4.76
N PRO A 55 -3.59 -4.54 4.15
CA PRO A 55 -4.81 -4.16 4.85
C PRO A 55 -5.51 -5.35 5.52
N PHE A 56 -5.29 -6.57 5.02
CA PHE A 56 -5.86 -7.80 5.58
C PHE A 56 -5.04 -8.40 6.73
N SER A 57 -3.87 -7.84 7.04
CA SER A 57 -3.10 -8.24 8.22
C SER A 57 -3.67 -7.60 9.50
N LEU A 58 -3.50 -8.23 10.66
CA LEU A 58 -3.89 -7.65 11.96
C LEU A 58 -3.31 -6.24 12.15
N ARG A 59 -2.08 -6.00 11.69
CA ARG A 59 -1.44 -4.68 11.74
C ARG A 59 -2.12 -3.68 10.80
N GLY A 60 -2.47 -4.09 9.58
CA GLY A 60 -3.21 -3.25 8.63
C GLY A 60 -4.57 -2.84 9.17
N LEU A 61 -5.35 -3.81 9.66
CA LEU A 61 -6.65 -3.58 10.30
C LEU A 61 -6.52 -2.65 11.51
N TYR A 62 -5.53 -2.89 12.38
CA TYR A 62 -5.25 -2.01 13.51
C TYR A 62 -4.97 -0.57 13.07
N LEU A 63 -4.16 -0.36 12.02
CA LEU A 63 -3.84 0.98 11.52
C LEU A 63 -5.05 1.68 10.90
N MET A 64 -5.90 0.94 10.18
CA MET A 64 -7.16 1.46 9.64
C MET A 64 -8.11 1.91 10.76
N ILE A 65 -8.27 1.09 11.80
CA ILE A 65 -9.10 1.42 12.98
C ILE A 65 -8.50 2.60 13.74
N ARG A 66 -7.19 2.59 14.01
CA ARG A 66 -6.47 3.64 14.74
C ARG A 66 -6.65 5.01 14.08
N HIS A 67 -6.68 5.06 12.76
CA HIS A 67 -6.83 6.30 12.01
C HIS A 67 -8.25 6.56 11.52
N GLY A 68 -9.22 5.71 11.89
CA GLY A 68 -10.63 5.88 11.58
C GLY A 68 -10.96 5.87 10.08
N THR A 69 -10.14 5.20 9.26
CA THR A 69 -10.31 5.20 7.81
C THR A 69 -9.96 3.86 7.17
N GLY A 70 -10.80 3.42 6.24
CA GLY A 70 -10.53 2.29 5.35
C GLY A 70 -10.11 2.69 3.94
N ARG A 71 -9.85 3.99 3.70
CA ARG A 71 -9.47 4.51 2.39
C ARG A 71 -7.99 4.23 2.13
N LEU A 72 -7.71 3.34 1.19
CA LEU A 72 -6.36 2.91 0.82
C LEU A 72 -5.86 3.64 -0.43
N PRO A 73 -4.54 3.81 -0.61
CA PRO A 73 -3.47 3.55 0.36
C PRO A 73 -3.48 4.50 1.57
N LEU A 74 -3.03 4.02 2.73
CA LEU A 74 -2.71 4.85 3.88
C LEU A 74 -1.20 5.10 3.93
N VAL A 75 -0.77 6.34 4.12
CA VAL A 75 0.64 6.70 4.32
C VAL A 75 0.82 7.26 5.72
N ILE A 76 1.67 6.61 6.52
CA ILE A 76 1.85 6.90 7.94
C ILE A 76 3.33 7.18 8.20
N VAL A 77 3.63 8.37 8.70
CA VAL A 77 4.99 8.81 9.03
C VAL A 77 5.05 9.08 10.53
N ARG A 78 5.99 8.41 11.23
CA ARG A 78 6.18 8.54 12.69
C ARG A 78 4.86 8.39 13.50
N GLY A 79 3.98 7.49 13.05
CA GLY A 79 2.69 7.22 13.70
C GLY A 79 1.59 8.26 13.44
N ARG A 80 1.85 9.27 12.59
CA ARG A 80 0.86 10.25 12.12
C ARG A 80 0.39 9.88 10.71
N LEU A 81 -0.91 9.97 10.48
CA LEU A 81 -1.49 9.79 9.15
C LEU A 81 -1.15 11.00 8.28
N VAL A 82 -0.52 10.77 7.14
CA VAL A 82 -0.14 11.79 6.16
C VAL A 82 -1.09 11.79 4.96
N HIS A 83 -1.57 10.61 4.56
CA HIS A 83 -2.48 10.45 3.44
C HIS A 83 -3.40 9.25 3.63
N ALA A 84 -4.63 9.33 3.10
CA ALA A 84 -5.58 8.23 3.03
C ALA A 84 -6.42 8.29 1.75
N GLY A 85 -6.43 7.19 1.01
CA GLY A 85 -7.20 7.05 -0.23
C GLY A 85 -6.35 7.17 -1.49
N PRO A 86 -6.99 7.25 -2.67
CA PRO A 86 -6.30 7.35 -3.95
C PRO A 86 -5.29 8.50 -3.99
N VAL A 87 -4.15 8.29 -4.63
CA VAL A 87 -3.11 9.32 -4.81
C VAL A 87 -3.37 10.01 -6.15
N GLY A 88 -3.77 11.28 -6.10
CA GLY A 88 -4.01 12.09 -7.31
C GLY A 88 -2.73 12.67 -7.89
N ASP A 89 -2.02 13.49 -7.10
CA ASP A 89 -0.73 14.07 -7.49
C ASP A 89 0.42 13.47 -6.66
N PRO A 90 1.39 12.76 -7.29
CA PRO A 90 2.56 12.23 -6.60
C PRO A 90 3.41 13.32 -5.94
N GLY A 91 3.53 14.49 -6.57
CA GLY A 91 4.37 15.59 -6.06
C GLY A 91 3.81 16.21 -4.78
N GLU A 92 2.50 16.39 -4.70
CA GLU A 92 1.82 16.83 -3.47
C GLU A 92 2.03 15.83 -2.32
N LEU A 93 1.90 14.53 -2.60
CA LEU A 93 2.13 13.49 -1.60
C LEU A 93 3.58 13.48 -1.11
N ALA A 94 4.56 13.55 -2.01
CA ALA A 94 5.97 13.61 -1.65
C ALA A 94 6.29 14.80 -0.73
N LYS A 95 5.73 15.99 -1.03
CA LYS A 95 5.85 17.18 -0.16
C LYS A 95 5.29 16.93 1.24
N LYS A 96 4.08 16.37 1.35
CA LYS A 96 3.47 16.04 2.65
C LYS A 96 4.32 15.06 3.45
N ILE A 97 4.90 14.06 2.79
CA ILE A 97 5.79 13.09 3.42
C ILE A 97 7.08 13.77 3.90
N ARG A 98 7.72 14.60 3.08
CA ARG A 98 8.95 15.34 3.46
C ARG A 98 8.72 16.22 4.68
N VAL A 99 7.60 16.96 4.73
CA VAL A 99 7.24 17.77 5.90
C VAL A 99 7.08 16.90 7.14
N ALA A 100 6.40 15.75 7.02
CA ALA A 100 6.22 14.82 8.13
C ALA A 100 7.53 14.15 8.60
N LEU A 101 8.51 13.97 7.70
CA LEU A 101 9.83 13.41 8.01
C LEU A 101 10.77 14.43 8.67
N ASN A 102 10.78 15.67 8.20
CA ASN A 102 11.67 16.72 8.72
C ASN A 102 11.19 17.30 10.06
N GLY A 103 9.93 17.05 10.43
CA GLY A 103 9.35 17.61 11.64
C GLY A 103 8.91 19.06 11.39
N ALA A 104 7.67 19.34 11.76
CA ALA A 104 7.27 20.70 12.15
C ALA A 104 7.82 20.97 13.56
#